data_AF-A0A8H7M5V6-F1
#
_entry.id   AF-A0A8H7M5V6-F1
#
_cell.length_a   1.000
_cell.length_b   1.000
_cell.length_c   1.000
_cell.angle_alpha   90.00
_cell.angle_beta   90.00
_cell.angle_gamma   90.00
#
_symmetry.space_group_name_H-M   'P 1'
#
loop_
_entity.id
_entity.type
_entity.pdbx_description
1 polymer ?
#
loop_
_entity_poly.entity_id
_entity_poly.type
_entity_poly.pdbx_seq_one_letter_code
_entity_poly.pdbx_strand_id
1 'polypeptide(L)'
;MESCIVGSDVERKVCVYTGSGAGKTQIVLKVIETTRHKWKEIIYIDSSTRQSIEAGLQEVTTAKKIGDTHRSTLQWLEVYRNHGSVIITTRLSGMTTLARGQNSECNVSSMDPDDAMSLLLKCARLHDRELSLEETESAEALLGSWLLRTRDRTRGVVHRKLTTHVDYGLQALFMREQRRALEAYSNLPAAIKADDYRHTLLWLIGYLHYTGITVDMFRRAAVAIASYKTEYPMTQLEDLAQQKLKEALCAFMSSSGGWDGLLFTQVIDELASRSLLEYDRMNQAYRIHLLVQDWARTVIPYESDLAAKC
;
A
#
# COMPACT_ATOMS: atom_id res chain seq x y z
N MET A 1 -6.40 -17.31 16.25
CA MET A 1 -5.93 -17.46 14.86
C MET A 1 -5.78 -18.92 14.46
N GLU A 2 -5.09 -19.79 15.21
CA GLU A 2 -4.89 -21.20 14.80
C GLU A 2 -6.18 -22.00 14.50
N SER A 3 -7.29 -21.65 15.15
CA SER A 3 -8.60 -22.26 14.93
C SER A 3 -9.17 -22.05 13.51
N CYS A 4 -8.66 -21.06 12.75
CA CYS A 4 -9.07 -20.82 11.38
C CYS A 4 -8.62 -21.97 10.47
N ILE A 5 -7.41 -22.50 10.68
CA ILE A 5 -6.81 -23.54 9.83
C ILE A 5 -6.85 -24.93 10.44
N VAL A 6 -6.86 -25.04 11.77
CA VAL A 6 -6.93 -26.31 12.50
C VAL A 6 -8.33 -26.48 13.06
N GLY A 7 -9.12 -27.41 12.49
CA GLY A 7 -10.42 -27.81 13.04
C GLY A 7 -10.86 -29.17 12.52
N SER A 8 -11.80 -29.79 13.21
CA SER A 8 -12.30 -31.16 12.98
C SER A 8 -13.46 -31.24 11.99
N ASP A 9 -13.70 -30.22 11.18
CA ASP A 9 -14.84 -30.20 10.28
C ASP A 9 -14.64 -31.16 9.10
N VAL A 10 -15.76 -31.71 8.63
CA VAL A 10 -15.84 -32.65 7.49
C VAL A 10 -15.44 -31.99 6.17
N GLU A 11 -15.39 -30.65 6.12
CA GLU A 11 -15.11 -29.86 4.93
C GLU A 11 -13.76 -29.16 4.94
N ARG A 12 -13.20 -28.99 3.74
CA ARG A 12 -11.93 -28.29 3.50
C ARG A 12 -12.00 -26.83 3.95
N LYS A 13 -11.17 -26.45 4.93
CA LYS A 13 -11.08 -25.05 5.36
C LYS A 13 -10.32 -24.19 4.34
N VAL A 14 -10.87 -23.01 4.05
CA VAL A 14 -10.23 -21.99 3.21
C VAL A 14 -10.19 -20.71 4.01
N CYS A 15 -9.00 -20.31 4.48
CA CYS A 15 -8.81 -19.09 5.26
C CYS A 15 -8.33 -17.96 4.36
N VAL A 16 -8.97 -16.80 4.45
CA VAL A 16 -8.63 -15.62 3.65
C VAL A 16 -8.18 -14.50 4.58
N TYR A 17 -6.93 -14.10 4.41
CA TYR A 17 -6.31 -12.98 5.11
C TYR A 17 -6.35 -11.73 4.22
N THR A 18 -7.06 -10.70 4.64
CA THR A 18 -7.18 -9.41 3.95
C THR A 18 -6.48 -8.28 4.71
N GLY A 19 -6.10 -7.20 4.02
CA GLY A 19 -5.45 -6.02 4.62
C GLY A 19 -4.33 -5.44 3.75
N SER A 20 -4.08 -4.14 3.82
CA SER A 20 -3.03 -3.45 3.04
C SER A 20 -1.76 -3.28 3.86
N GLY A 21 -0.58 -3.67 3.33
CA GLY A 21 0.72 -3.45 3.98
C GLY A 21 0.97 -4.10 5.36
N ALA A 22 -0.04 -4.64 6.04
CA ALA A 22 -0.01 -5.04 7.45
C ALA A 22 0.74 -6.35 7.77
N GLY A 23 1.61 -6.83 6.87
CA GLY A 23 2.40 -8.03 7.15
C GLY A 23 1.65 -9.37 7.12
N LYS A 24 0.53 -9.46 6.38
CA LYS A 24 -0.30 -10.69 6.23
C LYS A 24 0.52 -11.97 6.01
N THR A 25 1.49 -11.92 5.09
CA THR A 25 2.36 -13.07 4.78
C THR A 25 3.16 -13.50 6.00
N GLN A 26 3.67 -12.56 6.79
CA GLN A 26 4.41 -12.87 8.02
C GLN A 26 3.52 -13.49 9.10
N ILE A 27 2.29 -12.98 9.25
CA ILE A 27 1.30 -13.57 10.16
C ILE A 27 0.99 -15.02 9.75
N VAL A 28 0.74 -15.26 8.47
CA VAL A 28 0.45 -16.60 7.95
C VAL A 28 1.65 -17.53 8.13
N LEU A 29 2.87 -17.07 7.83
CA LEU A 29 4.08 -17.84 8.06
C LEU A 29 4.22 -18.21 9.54
N LYS A 30 3.92 -17.28 10.46
CA LYS A 30 3.97 -17.56 11.90
C LYS A 30 2.93 -18.59 12.33
N VAL A 31 1.70 -18.49 11.83
CA VAL A 31 0.64 -19.46 12.09
C VAL A 31 1.01 -20.86 11.58
N ILE A 32 1.62 -20.93 10.39
CA ILE A 32 2.10 -22.19 9.82
C ILE A 32 3.26 -22.75 10.65
N GLU A 33 4.20 -21.93 11.09
CA GLU A 33 5.30 -22.32 11.98
C GLU A 33 4.76 -22.95 13.28
N THR A 34 3.84 -22.27 13.96
CA THR A 34 3.26 -22.76 15.22
C THR A 34 2.45 -24.03 15.04
N THR A 35 1.76 -24.19 13.90
CA THR A 35 0.93 -25.37 13.60
C THR A 35 1.67 -26.45 12.80
N ARG A 36 2.97 -26.30 12.53
CA ARG A 36 3.77 -27.16 11.63
C ARG A 36 3.62 -28.66 11.93
N HIS A 37 3.58 -29.02 13.21
CA HIS A 37 3.48 -30.40 13.69
C HIS A 37 2.15 -31.09 13.32
N LYS A 38 1.11 -30.32 12.97
CA LYS A 38 -0.22 -30.84 12.59
C LYS A 38 -0.33 -31.18 11.10
N TRP A 39 0.64 -30.75 10.29
CA TRP A 39 0.59 -30.85 8.84
C TRP A 39 1.64 -31.85 8.34
N LYS A 40 1.22 -32.84 7.55
CA LYS A 40 2.17 -33.74 6.87
C LYS A 40 2.97 -32.98 5.81
N GLU A 41 2.28 -32.12 5.06
CA GLU A 41 2.82 -31.38 3.94
C GLU A 41 2.36 -29.92 4.01
N ILE A 42 3.25 -29.00 3.65
CA ILE A 42 2.95 -27.58 3.50
C ILE A 42 3.51 -27.15 2.16
N ILE A 43 2.69 -26.43 1.39
CA ILE A 43 3.01 -25.99 0.05
C ILE A 43 2.83 -24.48 0.01
N TYR A 44 3.87 -23.78 -0.43
CA TYR A 44 3.84 -22.35 -0.66
C TYR A 44 3.75 -22.09 -2.16
N ILE A 45 2.84 -21.23 -2.57
CA ILE A 45 2.64 -20.86 -3.97
C ILE A 45 2.57 -19.34 -4.05
N ASP A 46 3.43 -18.73 -4.85
CA ASP A 46 3.25 -17.33 -5.23
C ASP A 46 2.06 -17.21 -6.19
N SER A 47 1.08 -16.41 -5.79
CA SER A 47 -0.15 -16.16 -6.56
C SER A 47 -0.20 -14.77 -7.17
N SER A 48 0.96 -14.12 -7.34
CA SER A 48 1.10 -12.82 -7.99
C SER A 48 0.55 -12.79 -9.42
N THR A 49 0.74 -13.86 -10.19
CA THR A 49 0.22 -14.03 -11.55
C THR A 49 -0.27 -15.46 -11.79
N ARG A 50 -1.07 -15.67 -12.83
CA ARG A 50 -1.48 -17.01 -13.25
C ARG A 50 -0.27 -17.90 -13.56
N GLN A 51 0.74 -17.35 -14.23
CA GLN A 51 1.97 -18.04 -14.59
C GLN A 51 2.76 -18.44 -13.34
N SER A 52 2.85 -17.56 -12.32
CA SER A 52 3.48 -17.87 -11.04
C SER A 52 2.79 -19.04 -10.32
N ILE A 53 1.45 -19.08 -10.37
CA ILE A 53 0.66 -20.19 -9.80
C ILE A 53 0.95 -21.49 -10.53
N GLU A 54 0.89 -21.47 -11.87
CA GLU A 54 1.14 -22.66 -12.69
C GLU A 54 2.56 -23.18 -12.49
N ALA A 55 3.56 -22.30 -12.43
CA ALA A 55 4.95 -22.64 -12.14
C ALA A 55 5.12 -23.25 -10.73
N GLY A 56 4.57 -22.60 -9.69
CA GLY A 56 4.65 -23.10 -8.32
C GLY A 56 3.96 -24.46 -8.14
N LEU A 57 2.82 -24.67 -8.80
CA LEU A 57 2.18 -25.99 -8.83
C LEU A 57 3.04 -27.04 -9.55
N GLN A 58 3.73 -26.67 -10.62
CA GLN A 58 4.60 -27.58 -11.37
C GLN A 58 5.86 -27.97 -10.56
N GLU A 59 6.40 -27.07 -9.74
CA GLU A 59 7.50 -27.37 -8.81
C GLU A 59 7.13 -28.47 -7.82
N VAL A 60 5.88 -28.48 -7.33
CA VAL A 60 5.37 -29.53 -6.42
C VAL A 60 5.40 -30.90 -7.10
N THR A 61 4.97 -31.00 -8.37
CA THR A 61 5.00 -32.26 -9.12
C THR A 61 6.41 -32.79 -9.29
N THR A 62 7.38 -31.92 -9.58
CA THR A 62 8.79 -32.28 -9.71
C THR A 62 9.35 -32.79 -8.38
N ALA A 63 9.08 -32.08 -7.28
CA ALA A 63 9.56 -32.45 -5.94
C ALA A 63 8.96 -33.78 -5.45
N LYS A 64 7.69 -34.04 -5.77
CA LYS A 64 6.97 -35.24 -5.32
C LYS A 64 7.01 -36.40 -6.32
N LYS A 65 7.50 -36.18 -7.55
CA LYS A 65 7.51 -37.14 -8.67
C LYS A 65 6.12 -37.68 -9.02
N ILE A 66 5.12 -36.81 -9.05
CA ILE A 66 3.71 -37.19 -9.30
C ILE A 66 3.29 -36.93 -10.77
N GLY A 67 4.09 -36.19 -11.53
CA GLY A 67 3.83 -35.86 -12.92
C GLY A 67 4.75 -34.76 -13.42
N ASP A 68 4.42 -34.17 -14.57
CA ASP A 68 5.19 -33.14 -15.26
C ASP A 68 4.43 -31.81 -15.44
N THR A 69 3.12 -31.78 -15.15
CA THR A 69 2.26 -30.59 -15.34
C THR A 69 1.62 -30.11 -14.03
N HIS A 70 1.29 -28.81 -13.95
CA HIS A 70 0.54 -28.23 -12.83
C HIS A 70 -0.80 -28.94 -12.57
N ARG A 71 -1.43 -29.49 -13.62
CA ARG A 71 -2.69 -30.26 -13.50
C ARG A 71 -2.51 -31.55 -12.71
N SER A 72 -1.36 -32.19 -12.82
CA SER A 72 -1.02 -33.38 -12.03
C SER A 72 -0.98 -33.05 -10.53
N THR A 73 -0.48 -31.86 -10.16
CA THR A 73 -0.54 -31.39 -8.76
C THR A 73 -1.98 -31.16 -8.29
N LEU A 74 -2.83 -30.55 -9.13
CA LEU A 74 -4.24 -30.37 -8.79
C LEU A 74 -4.94 -31.72 -8.59
N GLN A 75 -4.76 -32.67 -9.50
CA GLN A 75 -5.35 -34.01 -9.39
C GLN A 75 -4.83 -34.76 -8.15
N TRP A 76 -3.57 -34.58 -7.78
CA TRP A 76 -3.03 -35.12 -6.55
C TRP A 76 -3.65 -34.49 -5.30
N LEU A 77 -3.79 -33.16 -5.26
CA LEU A 77 -4.49 -32.46 -4.18
C LEU A 77 -5.96 -32.88 -4.10
N GLU A 78 -6.58 -33.28 -5.21
CA GLU A 78 -7.95 -33.75 -5.22
C GLU A 78 -8.16 -35.05 -4.43
N VAL A 79 -7.14 -35.92 -4.37
CA VAL A 79 -7.16 -37.14 -3.53
C VAL A 79 -7.31 -36.80 -2.04
N TYR A 80 -6.86 -35.60 -1.63
CA TYR A 80 -6.91 -35.11 -0.25
C TYR A 80 -7.98 -34.03 -0.03
N ARG A 81 -9.02 -33.96 -0.89
CA ARG A 81 -10.07 -32.92 -0.86
C ARG A 81 -10.62 -32.60 0.53
N ASN A 82 -10.68 -33.58 1.44
CA ASN A 82 -11.27 -33.44 2.78
C ASN A 82 -10.24 -33.42 3.93
N HIS A 83 -8.93 -33.40 3.63
CA HIS A 83 -7.87 -33.54 4.63
C HIS A 83 -6.78 -32.46 4.55
N GLY A 84 -7.08 -31.30 3.94
CA GLY A 84 -6.15 -30.18 3.84
C GLY A 84 -6.83 -28.84 4.09
N SER A 85 -6.04 -27.84 4.48
CA SER A 85 -6.49 -26.45 4.62
C SER A 85 -5.81 -25.59 3.55
N VAL A 86 -6.49 -24.54 3.08
CA VAL A 86 -5.93 -23.53 2.17
C VAL A 86 -5.89 -22.20 2.89
N ILE A 87 -4.78 -21.49 2.78
CA ILE A 87 -4.66 -20.10 3.25
C ILE A 87 -4.39 -19.21 2.05
N ILE A 88 -5.16 -18.13 1.94
CA ILE A 88 -5.03 -17.13 0.89
C ILE A 88 -4.68 -15.81 1.57
N THR A 89 -3.54 -15.22 1.23
CA THR A 89 -3.24 -13.83 1.57
C THR A 89 -3.59 -12.95 0.38
N THR A 90 -4.43 -11.94 0.58
CA THR A 90 -4.87 -11.07 -0.51
C THR A 90 -5.05 -9.63 -0.04
N ARG A 91 -4.85 -8.70 -0.96
CA ARG A 91 -5.16 -7.28 -0.74
C ARG A 91 -6.61 -6.95 -1.11
N LEU A 92 -7.30 -7.85 -1.80
CA LEU A 92 -8.68 -7.65 -2.26
C LEU A 92 -9.67 -8.03 -1.16
N SER A 93 -10.27 -7.04 -0.50
CA SER A 93 -11.26 -7.25 0.56
C SER A 93 -12.49 -8.05 0.10
N GLY A 94 -12.85 -7.98 -1.19
CA GLY A 94 -13.97 -8.76 -1.74
C GLY A 94 -13.73 -10.28 -1.84
N MET A 95 -12.50 -10.74 -1.63
CA MET A 95 -12.15 -12.17 -1.70
C MET A 95 -12.46 -12.94 -0.43
N THR A 96 -12.98 -12.29 0.62
CA THR A 96 -13.42 -12.98 1.85
C THR A 96 -14.57 -13.94 1.58
N THR A 97 -15.31 -13.74 0.48
CA THR A 97 -16.31 -14.67 -0.06
C THR A 97 -15.78 -16.07 -0.38
N LEU A 98 -14.45 -16.22 -0.57
CA LEU A 98 -13.81 -17.51 -0.79
C LEU A 98 -13.57 -18.28 0.52
N ALA A 99 -13.72 -17.62 1.68
CA ALA A 99 -13.46 -18.23 2.96
C ALA A 99 -14.49 -19.33 3.28
N ARG A 100 -14.00 -20.45 3.82
CA ARG A 100 -14.82 -21.61 4.18
C ARG A 100 -14.41 -22.12 5.55
N GLY A 101 -15.38 -22.19 6.46
CA GLY A 101 -15.20 -22.62 7.85
C GLY A 101 -15.38 -21.50 8.87
N GLN A 102 -15.50 -21.88 10.14
CA GLN A 102 -15.60 -20.93 11.23
C GLN A 102 -14.27 -20.19 11.44
N ASN A 103 -14.34 -18.87 11.63
CA ASN A 103 -13.19 -17.96 11.78
C ASN A 103 -12.22 -17.95 10.58
N SER A 104 -12.70 -18.29 9.38
CA SER A 104 -11.86 -18.37 8.18
C SER A 104 -11.66 -17.04 7.46
N GLU A 105 -12.44 -16.01 7.80
CA GLU A 105 -12.20 -14.64 7.38
C GLU A 105 -11.30 -13.93 8.40
N CYS A 106 -10.12 -13.49 7.98
CA CYS A 106 -9.13 -12.84 8.83
C CYS A 106 -8.80 -11.46 8.26
N ASN A 107 -9.42 -10.42 8.81
CA ASN A 107 -9.03 -9.05 8.49
C ASN A 107 -7.83 -8.65 9.36
N VAL A 108 -6.67 -8.48 8.73
CA VAL A 108 -5.47 -7.98 9.38
C VAL A 108 -5.58 -6.47 9.44
N SER A 109 -5.99 -5.97 10.60
CA SER A 109 -6.03 -4.55 10.93
C SER A 109 -4.63 -3.97 11.17
N SER A 110 -4.57 -2.65 11.36
CA SER A 110 -3.37 -1.95 11.79
C SER A 110 -2.78 -2.56 13.07
N MET A 111 -1.45 -2.53 13.16
CA MET A 111 -0.68 -2.99 14.32
C MET A 111 -0.99 -2.12 15.54
N ASP A 112 -0.94 -2.73 16.73
CA ASP A 112 -1.04 -1.98 17.99
C ASP A 112 0.11 -0.97 18.10
N PRO A 113 -0.12 0.25 18.64
CA PRO A 113 0.92 1.27 18.78
C PRO A 113 2.18 0.78 19.48
N ASP A 114 2.04 -0.02 20.54
CA ASP A 114 3.16 -0.48 21.35
C ASP A 114 3.98 -1.52 20.58
N ASP A 115 3.31 -2.40 19.83
CA ASP A 115 3.95 -3.36 18.93
C ASP A 115 4.65 -2.66 17.76
N ALA A 116 4.02 -1.62 17.20
CA ALA A 116 4.59 -0.81 16.13
C ALA A 116 5.84 -0.05 16.60
N MET A 117 5.83 0.48 17.83
CA MET A 117 6.97 1.07 18.49
C MET A 117 8.09 0.04 18.69
N SER A 118 7.78 -1.12 19.26
CA SER A 118 8.77 -2.19 19.44
C SER A 118 9.41 -2.60 18.11
N LEU A 119 8.61 -2.72 17.04
CA LEU A 119 9.10 -3.07 15.72
C LEU A 119 9.99 -1.98 15.12
N LEU A 120 9.60 -0.71 15.22
CA LEU A 120 10.38 0.44 14.76
C LEU A 120 11.75 0.46 15.44
N LEU A 121 11.78 0.28 16.76
CA LEU A 121 13.01 0.26 17.55
C LEU A 121 13.90 -0.94 17.22
N LYS A 122 13.32 -2.12 16.97
CA LYS A 122 14.05 -3.29 16.49
C LYS A 122 14.68 -3.02 15.13
N CYS A 123 13.93 -2.46 14.18
CA CYS A 123 14.44 -2.10 12.85
C CYS A 123 15.56 -1.06 12.92
N ALA A 124 15.42 -0.07 13.81
CA ALA A 124 16.45 0.94 14.08
C ALA A 124 17.62 0.42 14.92
N ARG A 125 17.59 -0.84 15.37
CA ARG A 125 18.56 -1.46 16.30
C ARG A 125 18.70 -0.72 17.63
N LEU A 126 17.64 -0.04 18.07
CA LEU A 126 17.58 0.69 19.33
C LEU A 126 16.83 -0.07 20.44
N HIS A 127 16.29 -1.25 20.14
CA HIS A 127 15.50 -2.05 21.08
C HIS A 127 16.20 -2.44 22.41
N ASP A 128 17.53 -2.45 22.44
CA ASP A 128 18.32 -2.80 23.63
C ASP A 128 18.80 -1.57 24.42
N ARG A 129 18.34 -0.37 24.03
CA ARG A 129 18.79 0.91 24.62
C ARG A 129 17.61 1.68 25.18
N GLU A 130 17.83 2.34 26.31
CA GLU A 130 16.91 3.39 26.76
C GLU A 130 16.95 4.57 25.79
N LEU A 131 15.77 5.02 25.38
CA LEU A 131 15.61 6.16 24.48
C LEU A 131 15.60 7.45 25.29
N SER A 132 16.12 8.51 24.70
CA SER A 132 15.90 9.85 25.26
C SER A 132 14.42 10.25 25.10
N LEU A 133 13.99 11.26 25.87
CA LEU A 133 12.63 11.82 25.73
C LEU A 133 12.38 12.31 24.30
N GLU A 134 13.39 12.93 23.67
CA GLU A 134 13.30 13.46 22.31
C GLU A 134 13.24 12.37 21.23
N GLU A 135 13.97 11.27 21.42
CA GLU A 135 13.90 10.10 20.53
C GLU A 135 12.55 9.39 20.63
N THR A 136 12.00 9.32 21.85
CA THR A 136 10.67 8.76 22.11
C THR A 136 9.61 9.61 21.43
N GLU A 137 9.63 10.94 21.63
CA GLU A 137 8.70 11.88 20.97
C GLU A 137 8.83 11.82 19.44
N SER A 138 10.05 11.64 18.91
CA SER A 138 10.30 11.49 17.47
C SER A 138 9.73 10.18 16.91
N ALA A 139 9.95 9.07 17.62
CA ALA A 139 9.41 7.77 17.25
C ALA A 139 7.87 7.77 17.33
N GLU A 140 7.31 8.40 18.37
CA GLU A 140 5.87 8.62 18.51
C GLU A 140 5.32 9.53 17.41
N ALA A 141 6.04 10.54 16.95
CA ALA A 141 5.61 11.37 15.82
C ALA A 141 5.61 10.60 14.49
N LEU A 142 6.62 9.76 14.26
CA LEU A 142 6.70 8.87 13.10
C LEU A 142 5.55 7.86 13.07
N LEU A 143 5.18 7.33 14.24
CA LEU A 143 4.03 6.42 14.41
C LEU A 143 2.69 7.17 14.50
N GLY A 144 2.68 8.41 15.00
CA GLY A 144 1.51 9.25 15.22
C GLY A 144 0.87 9.76 13.93
N SER A 145 1.66 9.80 12.84
CA SER A 145 1.16 9.84 11.47
C SER A 145 0.17 8.70 11.18
N TRP A 146 0.39 7.50 11.72
CA TRP A 146 -0.50 6.34 11.55
C TRP A 146 -1.67 6.26 12.55
N LEU A 147 -1.65 6.99 13.68
CA LEU A 147 -2.40 6.59 14.89
C LEU A 147 -3.21 7.71 15.57
N LEU A 148 -3.64 8.74 14.83
CA LEU A 148 -4.55 9.75 15.38
C LEU A 148 -6.00 9.26 15.48
N ARG A 149 -6.28 8.27 16.35
CA ARG A 149 -7.64 8.14 16.92
C ARG A 149 -7.86 7.26 18.16
N THR A 150 -6.96 7.14 19.13
CA THR A 150 -7.38 6.63 20.47
C THR A 150 -6.49 7.13 21.60
N ARG A 151 -6.78 8.31 22.14
CA ARG A 151 -6.96 8.59 23.58
C ARG A 151 -7.18 10.10 23.81
N ASP A 152 -8.03 10.39 24.78
CA ASP A 152 -8.77 11.63 24.95
C ASP A 152 -7.92 12.84 25.40
N ARG A 153 -8.48 14.02 25.12
CA ARG A 153 -8.30 15.36 25.72
C ARG A 153 -7.24 15.49 26.83
N THR A 154 -6.09 16.06 26.48
CA THR A 154 -5.55 17.32 27.01
C THR A 154 -4.11 17.44 26.54
N ARG A 155 -3.90 18.16 25.43
CA ARG A 155 -2.65 18.87 25.08
C ARG A 155 -2.84 19.57 23.73
N GLY A 156 -3.75 20.54 23.72
CA GLY A 156 -3.48 21.73 22.93
C GLY A 156 -2.12 22.27 23.40
N VAL A 157 -1.31 22.79 22.48
CA VAL A 157 0.08 23.22 22.68
C VAL A 157 1.16 22.13 22.51
N VAL A 158 1.08 21.27 21.48
CA VAL A 158 2.28 20.63 20.89
C VAL A 158 2.15 20.51 19.36
N HIS A 159 1.66 21.55 18.69
CA HIS A 159 1.53 21.56 17.22
C HIS A 159 2.46 22.57 16.53
N ARG A 160 3.44 23.14 17.26
CA ARG A 160 4.27 24.24 16.73
C ARG A 160 5.77 24.14 17.05
N LYS A 161 6.27 23.07 17.68
CA LYS A 161 7.67 23.03 18.13
C LYS A 161 8.52 21.81 17.78
N LEU A 162 7.98 20.79 17.13
CA LEU A 162 8.74 19.57 16.80
C LEU A 162 9.41 19.60 15.41
N THR A 163 9.32 20.71 14.65
CA THR A 163 9.97 20.83 13.34
C THR A 163 11.47 21.15 13.40
N THR A 164 12.10 21.24 14.57
CA THR A 164 13.48 21.77 14.63
C THR A 164 14.55 20.90 15.30
N HIS A 165 14.25 19.74 15.88
CA HIS A 165 15.32 18.84 16.39
C HIS A 165 14.94 17.35 16.32
N VAL A 166 14.46 16.89 15.16
CA VAL A 166 14.42 15.44 14.93
C VAL A 166 15.82 14.99 14.53
N ASP A 167 16.33 13.96 15.18
CA ASP A 167 17.56 13.28 14.76
C ASP A 167 17.38 12.79 13.31
N TYR A 168 17.95 13.55 12.38
CA TYR A 168 17.83 13.35 10.94
C TYR A 168 18.23 11.92 10.53
N GLY A 169 19.05 11.23 11.34
CA GLY A 169 19.51 9.87 11.07
C GLY A 169 18.41 8.83 11.05
N LEU A 170 17.55 8.78 12.07
CA LEU A 170 16.49 7.75 12.16
C LEU A 170 15.40 7.96 11.12
N GLN A 171 14.96 9.21 10.96
CA GLN A 171 13.94 9.54 9.97
C GLN A 171 14.47 9.27 8.54
N ALA A 172 15.72 9.65 8.24
CA ALA A 172 16.30 9.38 6.93
C ALA A 172 16.49 7.88 6.66
N LEU A 173 16.93 7.09 7.65
CA LEU A 173 17.14 5.65 7.49
C LEU A 173 15.82 4.89 7.34
N PHE A 174 14.82 5.20 8.18
CA PHE A 174 13.49 4.61 8.08
C PHE A 174 12.84 4.93 6.72
N MET A 175 12.88 6.20 6.31
CA MET A 175 12.33 6.61 5.02
C MET A 175 13.10 6.02 3.84
N ARG A 176 14.41 5.80 3.96
CA ARG A 176 15.23 5.14 2.92
C ARG A 176 14.88 3.67 2.73
N GLU A 177 14.74 2.92 3.82
CA GLU A 177 14.40 1.49 3.74
C GLU A 177 12.96 1.28 3.27
N GLN A 178 12.02 2.10 3.74
CA GLN A 178 10.66 2.08 3.22
C GLN A 178 10.57 2.51 1.76
N ARG A 179 11.33 3.52 1.35
CA ARG A 179 11.45 3.94 -0.05
C ARG A 179 11.91 2.78 -0.92
N ARG A 180 12.96 2.05 -0.53
CA ARG A 180 13.44 0.87 -1.27
C ARG A 180 12.36 -0.20 -1.42
N ALA A 181 11.59 -0.45 -0.35
CA ALA A 181 10.47 -1.39 -0.39
C ALA A 181 9.34 -0.91 -1.32
N LEU A 182 8.99 0.38 -1.28
CA LEU A 182 7.97 1.01 -2.14
C LEU A 182 8.41 1.09 -3.61
N GLU A 183 9.68 1.38 -3.89
CA GLU A 183 10.27 1.38 -5.23
C GLU A 183 10.25 -0.03 -5.83
N ALA A 184 10.64 -1.04 -5.06
CA ALA A 184 10.58 -2.44 -5.47
C ALA A 184 9.13 -2.92 -5.70
N TYR A 185 8.16 -2.38 -4.94
CA TYR A 185 6.76 -2.76 -5.04
C TYR A 185 5.99 -2.02 -6.14
N SER A 186 6.41 -0.78 -6.43
CA SER A 186 5.73 0.06 -7.42
C SER A 186 6.05 -0.36 -8.84
N ASN A 187 7.13 -1.10 -9.12
CA ASN A 187 7.59 -1.43 -10.48
C ASN A 187 7.49 -0.23 -11.43
N LEU A 188 7.73 0.98 -10.91
CA LEU A 188 7.90 2.18 -11.72
C LEU A 188 9.38 2.14 -12.12
N PRO A 189 9.72 1.88 -13.39
CA PRO A 189 11.11 1.77 -13.76
C PRO A 189 11.80 3.09 -13.41
N ALA A 190 12.96 3.03 -12.76
CA ALA A 190 13.83 4.19 -12.50
C ALA A 190 14.26 4.93 -13.79
N ALA A 191 13.86 4.43 -14.96
CA ALA A 191 14.20 4.89 -16.28
C ALA A 191 12.97 4.90 -17.20
N ILE A 192 11.96 5.73 -16.91
CA ILE A 192 11.03 6.21 -17.95
C ILE A 192 10.89 7.72 -17.79
N LYS A 193 11.06 8.43 -18.91
CA LYS A 193 11.22 9.88 -19.02
C LYS A 193 10.25 10.69 -18.15
N ALA A 194 10.74 11.82 -17.68
CA ALA A 194 10.11 12.83 -16.84
C ALA A 194 8.82 13.51 -17.39
N ASP A 195 8.05 12.86 -18.28
CA ASP A 195 6.88 13.44 -18.97
C ASP A 195 5.64 12.52 -18.98
N ASP A 196 5.57 11.52 -18.09
CA ASP A 196 4.37 10.67 -18.00
C ASP A 196 3.37 11.26 -17.00
N TYR A 197 2.23 11.75 -17.51
CA TYR A 197 1.12 12.32 -16.73
C TYR A 197 0.64 11.42 -15.58
N ARG A 198 0.90 10.10 -15.65
CA ARG A 198 0.64 9.14 -14.58
C ARG A 198 1.48 9.39 -13.32
N HIS A 199 2.76 9.71 -13.50
CA HIS A 199 3.65 10.03 -12.39
C HIS A 199 3.27 11.38 -11.82
N THR A 200 3.08 12.40 -12.68
CA THR A 200 2.68 13.73 -12.22
C THR A 200 1.36 13.68 -11.44
N LEU A 201 0.41 12.84 -11.84
CA LEU A 201 -0.83 12.62 -11.07
C LEU A 201 -0.55 12.06 -9.66
N LEU A 202 0.29 11.03 -9.54
CA LEU A 202 0.68 10.46 -8.24
C LEU A 202 1.39 11.51 -7.36
N TRP A 203 2.29 12.29 -7.95
CA TRP A 203 2.99 13.37 -7.26
C TRP A 203 2.03 14.45 -6.77
N LEU A 204 1.07 14.88 -7.59
CA LEU A 204 0.02 15.82 -7.19
C LEU A 204 -0.81 15.28 -6.03
N ILE A 205 -1.21 13.99 -6.09
CA ILE A 205 -1.92 13.33 -4.99
C ILE A 205 -1.08 13.32 -3.70
N GLY A 206 0.25 13.26 -3.83
CA GLY A 206 1.21 13.44 -2.75
C GLY A 206 1.02 14.74 -1.95
N TYR A 207 0.54 15.83 -2.58
CA TYR A 207 0.32 17.12 -1.93
C TYR A 207 -1.13 17.38 -1.51
N LEU A 208 -2.07 16.51 -1.90
CA LEU A 208 -3.46 16.61 -1.46
C LEU A 208 -3.64 16.11 -0.02
N HIS A 209 -4.82 16.36 0.55
CA HIS A 209 -5.19 15.74 1.81
C HIS A 209 -5.21 14.20 1.68
N TYR A 210 -4.72 13.48 2.69
CA TYR A 210 -4.53 12.03 2.65
C TYR A 210 -5.85 11.22 2.53
N THR A 211 -7.00 11.88 2.69
CA THR A 211 -8.34 11.34 2.44
C THR A 211 -9.20 12.33 1.67
N GLY A 212 -10.29 11.84 1.05
CA GLY A 212 -11.26 12.70 0.36
C GLY A 212 -10.82 13.09 -1.05
N ILE A 213 -9.87 12.36 -1.65
CA ILE A 213 -9.37 12.61 -3.00
C ILE A 213 -10.41 12.10 -4.01
N THR A 214 -11.23 12.99 -4.56
CA THR A 214 -12.30 12.61 -5.50
C THR A 214 -11.93 12.88 -6.95
N VAL A 215 -12.45 12.08 -7.88
CA VAL A 215 -12.28 12.31 -9.34
C VAL A 215 -12.76 13.71 -9.75
N ASP A 216 -13.82 14.18 -9.10
CA ASP A 216 -14.40 15.50 -9.37
C ASP A 216 -13.47 16.67 -9.03
N MET A 217 -12.54 16.51 -8.08
CA MET A 217 -11.51 17.52 -7.80
C MET A 217 -10.62 17.74 -9.03
N PHE A 218 -10.15 16.66 -9.65
CA PHE A 218 -9.28 16.73 -10.83
C PHE A 218 -10.02 17.24 -12.06
N ARG A 219 -11.26 16.78 -12.27
CA ARG A 219 -12.12 17.28 -13.36
C ARG A 219 -12.29 18.79 -13.29
N ARG A 220 -12.66 19.30 -12.11
CA ARG A 220 -12.85 20.75 -11.90
C ARG A 220 -11.53 21.52 -12.08
N ALA A 221 -10.43 21.00 -11.56
CA ALA A 221 -9.11 21.60 -11.74
C ALA A 221 -8.69 21.67 -13.22
N ALA A 222 -8.91 20.60 -13.99
CA ALA A 222 -8.57 20.54 -15.42
C ALA A 222 -9.37 21.56 -16.25
N VAL A 223 -10.67 21.73 -15.98
CA VAL A 223 -11.49 22.74 -16.64
C VAL A 223 -11.06 24.15 -16.23
N ALA A 224 -10.82 24.38 -14.93
CA ALA A 224 -10.42 25.68 -14.43
C ALA A 224 -9.09 26.14 -15.02
N ILE A 225 -8.07 25.28 -15.00
CA ILE A 225 -6.71 25.63 -15.46
C ILE A 225 -6.64 25.88 -16.97
N ALA A 226 -7.48 25.19 -17.77
CA ALA A 226 -7.56 25.43 -19.20
C ALA A 226 -8.07 26.84 -19.54
N SER A 227 -8.94 27.39 -18.68
CA SER A 227 -9.55 28.72 -18.81
C SER A 227 -8.87 29.82 -17.99
N TYR A 228 -7.87 29.47 -17.18
CA TYR A 228 -7.23 30.39 -16.26
C TYR A 228 -6.45 31.48 -17.00
N LYS A 229 -6.74 32.73 -16.68
CA LYS A 229 -6.01 33.92 -17.16
C LYS A 229 -5.43 34.65 -15.96
N THR A 230 -4.15 34.95 -16.03
CA THR A 230 -3.46 35.71 -15.00
C THR A 230 -3.81 37.20 -15.13
N GLU A 231 -4.27 37.81 -14.03
CA GLU A 231 -4.53 39.26 -13.98
C GLU A 231 -3.26 40.06 -13.74
N TYR A 232 -2.22 39.41 -13.20
CA TYR A 232 -0.92 39.99 -12.85
C TYR A 232 0.22 39.14 -13.42
N PRO A 233 1.39 39.73 -13.72
CA PRO A 233 2.55 38.97 -14.16
C PRO A 233 2.98 37.97 -13.08
N MET A 234 3.02 36.71 -13.45
CA MET A 234 3.49 35.61 -12.60
C MET A 234 5.02 35.63 -12.49
N THR A 235 5.53 35.04 -11.42
CA THR A 235 6.96 34.72 -11.34
C THR A 235 7.31 33.55 -12.26
N GLN A 236 8.59 33.42 -12.65
CA GLN A 236 9.05 32.32 -13.52
C GLN A 236 8.72 30.93 -12.96
N LEU A 237 8.72 30.77 -11.63
CA LEU A 237 8.35 29.52 -10.96
C LEU A 237 6.85 29.25 -11.03
N GLU A 238 6.02 30.28 -10.91
CA GLU A 238 4.56 30.16 -11.03
C GLU A 238 4.14 29.83 -12.47
N ASP A 239 4.80 30.42 -13.46
CA ASP A 239 4.60 30.07 -14.87
C ASP A 239 4.96 28.60 -15.14
N LEU A 240 6.09 28.13 -14.59
CA LEU A 240 6.51 26.73 -14.72
C LEU A 240 5.55 25.77 -14.01
N ALA A 241 5.08 26.11 -12.80
CA ALA A 241 4.11 25.33 -12.06
C ALA A 241 2.78 25.22 -12.82
N GLN A 242 2.27 26.35 -13.32
CA GLN A 242 1.06 26.40 -14.10
C GLN A 242 1.18 25.57 -15.39
N GLN A 243 2.31 25.68 -16.11
CA GLN A 243 2.54 24.89 -17.31
C GLN A 243 2.50 23.39 -17.02
N LYS A 244 3.16 22.93 -15.93
CA LYS A 244 3.17 21.52 -15.55
C LYS A 244 1.81 20.99 -15.12
N LEU A 245 1.07 21.77 -14.32
CA LEU A 245 -0.29 21.42 -13.95
C LEU A 245 -1.18 21.33 -15.19
N LYS A 246 -1.02 22.23 -16.14
CA LYS A 246 -1.76 22.23 -17.40
C LYS A 246 -1.43 21.00 -18.24
N GLU A 247 -0.15 20.67 -18.42
CA GLU A 247 0.28 19.46 -19.13
C GLU A 247 -0.30 18.18 -18.50
N ALA A 248 -0.26 18.06 -17.16
CA ALA A 248 -0.74 16.89 -16.45
C ALA A 248 -2.27 16.76 -16.45
N LEU A 249 -2.99 17.85 -16.19
CA LEU A 249 -4.46 17.81 -16.08
C LEU A 249 -5.14 17.81 -17.46
N CYS A 250 -4.58 18.52 -18.45
CA CYS A 250 -5.12 18.51 -19.80
C CYS A 250 -4.86 17.20 -20.55
N ALA A 251 -3.94 16.34 -20.08
CA ALA A 251 -3.77 14.98 -20.61
C ALA A 251 -5.05 14.13 -20.46
N PHE A 252 -5.92 14.47 -19.51
CA PHE A 252 -7.22 13.83 -19.29
C PHE A 252 -8.39 14.56 -19.94
N MET A 253 -8.11 15.48 -20.88
CA MET A 253 -9.14 16.16 -21.65
C MET A 253 -9.21 15.52 -23.05
N SER A 254 -10.43 15.26 -23.51
CA SER A 254 -10.69 14.79 -24.86
C SER A 254 -10.39 15.88 -25.90
N SER A 255 -10.21 15.48 -27.15
CA SER A 255 -10.07 16.40 -28.29
C SER A 255 -11.26 17.36 -28.46
N SER A 256 -12.42 17.03 -27.89
CA SER A 256 -13.62 17.88 -27.88
C SER A 256 -13.68 18.85 -26.69
N GLY A 257 -12.64 18.91 -25.84
CA GLY A 257 -12.60 19.74 -24.63
C GLY A 257 -13.44 19.20 -23.47
N GLY A 258 -13.89 17.94 -23.54
CA GLY A 258 -14.59 17.26 -22.45
C GLY A 258 -13.61 16.51 -21.55
N TRP A 259 -14.01 16.21 -20.31
CA TRP A 259 -13.20 15.38 -19.41
C TRP A 259 -13.24 13.91 -19.84
N ASP A 260 -12.08 13.31 -20.09
CA ASP A 260 -11.93 11.88 -20.35
C ASP A 260 -11.88 11.11 -19.00
N GLY A 261 -13.08 10.88 -18.46
CA GLY A 261 -13.24 10.15 -17.22
C GLY A 261 -12.77 8.70 -17.30
N LEU A 262 -12.84 8.08 -18.49
CA LEU A 262 -12.42 6.69 -18.65
C LEU A 262 -10.91 6.56 -18.53
N LEU A 263 -10.15 7.42 -19.23
CA LEU A 263 -8.70 7.46 -19.14
C LEU A 263 -8.24 7.77 -17.71
N PHE A 264 -8.86 8.76 -17.06
CA PHE A 264 -8.51 9.08 -15.67
C PHE A 264 -8.78 7.91 -14.72
N THR A 265 -9.96 7.28 -14.83
CA THR A 265 -10.31 6.11 -14.01
C THR A 265 -9.32 4.96 -14.23
N GLN A 266 -8.91 4.69 -15.48
CA GLN A 266 -7.91 3.66 -15.77
C GLN A 266 -6.58 3.94 -15.05
N VAL A 267 -6.11 5.18 -15.08
CA VAL A 267 -4.84 5.56 -14.43
C VAL A 267 -4.94 5.49 -12.91
N ILE A 268 -6.00 6.06 -12.32
CA ILE A 268 -6.14 6.05 -10.85
C ILE A 268 -6.40 4.64 -10.32
N ASP A 269 -7.11 3.79 -11.07
CA ASP A 269 -7.29 2.39 -10.74
C ASP A 269 -6.00 1.59 -10.91
N GLU A 270 -5.13 1.96 -11.87
CA GLU A 270 -3.78 1.41 -11.95
C GLU A 270 -2.97 1.76 -10.69
N LEU A 271 -3.00 3.01 -10.23
CA LEU A 271 -2.35 3.43 -8.98
C LEU A 271 -2.94 2.68 -7.75
N ALA A 272 -4.26 2.51 -7.71
CA ALA A 272 -4.94 1.74 -6.66
C ALA A 272 -4.59 0.25 -6.72
N SER A 273 -4.45 -0.34 -7.90
CA SER A 273 -4.08 -1.77 -8.08
C SER A 273 -2.67 -2.08 -7.53
N ARG A 274 -1.78 -1.07 -7.56
CA ARG A 274 -0.45 -1.13 -6.95
C ARG A 274 -0.47 -0.85 -5.43
N SER A 275 -1.64 -0.63 -4.84
CA SER A 275 -1.83 -0.20 -3.44
C SER A 275 -1.15 1.11 -3.08
N LEU A 276 -0.98 2.00 -4.07
CA LEU A 276 -0.58 3.37 -3.79
C LEU A 276 -1.76 4.21 -3.26
N LEU A 277 -2.97 3.80 -3.64
CA LEU A 277 -4.23 4.42 -3.22
C LEU A 277 -5.22 3.34 -2.76
N GLU A 278 -6.10 3.73 -1.85
CA GLU A 278 -7.24 2.92 -1.40
C GLU A 278 -8.54 3.62 -1.77
N TYR A 279 -9.47 2.89 -2.38
CA TYR A 279 -10.78 3.45 -2.73
C TYR A 279 -11.79 3.21 -1.60
N ASP A 280 -12.28 4.30 -1.02
CA ASP A 280 -13.35 4.31 -0.04
C ASP A 280 -14.70 4.37 -0.73
N ARG A 281 -15.39 3.23 -0.79
CA ARG A 281 -16.70 3.11 -1.42
C ARG A 281 -17.78 3.92 -0.71
N MET A 282 -17.68 4.14 0.60
CA MET A 282 -18.69 4.86 1.38
C MET A 282 -18.65 6.35 1.05
N ASN A 283 -17.44 6.91 0.94
CA ASN A 283 -17.24 8.33 0.67
C ASN A 283 -17.00 8.64 -0.83
N GLN A 284 -16.98 7.61 -1.68
CA GLN A 284 -16.67 7.71 -3.12
C GLN A 284 -15.38 8.51 -3.39
N ALA A 285 -14.35 8.24 -2.58
CA ALA A 285 -13.09 8.98 -2.60
C ALA A 285 -11.90 8.05 -2.42
N TYR A 286 -10.75 8.46 -2.95
CA TYR A 286 -9.49 7.79 -2.71
C TYR A 286 -8.84 8.30 -1.42
N ARG A 287 -8.03 7.44 -0.83
CA ARG A 287 -7.16 7.71 0.30
C ARG A 287 -5.75 7.29 -0.07
N ILE A 288 -4.78 8.11 0.32
CA ILE A 288 -3.36 7.78 0.18
C ILE A 288 -2.80 7.59 1.58
N HIS A 289 -2.05 6.51 1.76
CA HIS A 289 -1.37 6.26 3.01
C HIS A 289 -0.25 7.31 3.21
N LEU A 290 -0.09 7.89 4.40
CA LEU A 290 0.84 9.01 4.62
C LEU A 290 2.30 8.70 4.23
N LEU A 291 2.75 7.46 4.43
CA LEU A 291 4.08 7.03 3.95
C LEU A 291 4.19 6.98 2.42
N VAL A 292 3.12 6.55 1.73
CA VAL A 292 3.06 6.57 0.26
C VAL A 292 2.99 8.01 -0.22
N GLN A 293 2.30 8.88 0.53
CA GLN A 293 2.22 10.30 0.27
C GLN A 293 3.59 10.97 0.35
N ASP A 294 4.34 10.75 1.43
CA ASP A 294 5.69 11.29 1.59
C ASP A 294 6.66 10.72 0.54
N TRP A 295 6.54 9.43 0.23
CA TRP A 295 7.31 8.83 -0.86
C TRP A 295 6.98 9.50 -2.21
N ALA A 296 5.70 9.65 -2.56
CA ALA A 296 5.27 10.25 -3.82
C ALA A 296 5.84 11.66 -4.04
N ARG A 297 5.96 12.46 -2.98
CA ARG A 297 6.60 13.79 -3.02
C ARG A 297 8.08 13.74 -3.41
N THR A 298 8.76 12.61 -3.17
CA THR A 298 10.19 12.43 -3.44
C THR A 298 10.51 11.73 -4.75
N VAL A 299 9.53 11.08 -5.39
CA VAL A 299 9.72 10.25 -6.59
C VAL A 299 9.92 11.10 -7.85
N ILE A 300 9.32 12.29 -7.91
CA ILE A 300 9.54 13.21 -9.02
C ILE A 300 10.45 14.33 -8.55
N PRO A 301 11.63 14.53 -9.18
CA PRO A 301 12.61 15.53 -8.76
C PRO A 301 12.19 16.91 -9.24
N TYR A 302 11.04 17.40 -8.77
CA TYR A 302 10.74 18.83 -8.81
C TYR A 302 11.33 19.48 -7.56
N GLU A 303 11.93 20.65 -7.73
CA GLU A 303 12.39 21.44 -6.59
C GLU A 303 11.21 21.68 -5.64
N SER A 304 11.44 21.60 -4.33
CA SER A 304 10.41 21.79 -3.30
C SER A 304 9.60 23.07 -3.51
N ASP A 305 10.26 24.07 -4.07
CA ASP A 305 9.75 25.40 -4.32
C ASP A 305 8.72 25.41 -5.45
N LEU A 306 8.83 24.47 -6.40
CA LEU A 306 7.85 24.30 -7.48
C LEU A 306 6.55 23.68 -6.95
N ALA A 307 6.65 22.71 -6.06
CA ALA A 307 5.48 22.08 -5.44
C ALA A 307 4.64 23.08 -4.64
N ALA A 308 5.30 24.03 -3.96
CA ALA A 308 4.63 25.09 -3.21
C ALA A 308 3.90 26.12 -4.10
N LYS A 309 4.21 26.14 -5.41
CA LYS A 309 3.59 27.04 -6.40
C LYS A 309 2.50 26.37 -7.24
N CYS A 310 2.34 25.04 -7.13
CA CYS A 310 1.26 24.26 -7.72
C CYS A 310 0.02 24.24 -6.81
#